data_AF-A0A2U3K5F4-F1
#
_entry.id   AF-A0A2U3K5F4-F1
#
_cell.length_a   1.000
_cell.length_b   1.000
_cell.length_c   1.000
_cell.angle_alpha   90.00
_cell.angle_beta   90.00
_cell.angle_gamma   90.00
#
_symmetry.space_group_name_H-M   'P 1'
#
loop_
_entity.id
_entity.type
_entity.pdbx_description
1 polymer ?
#
loop_
_entity_poly.entity_id
_entity_poly.type
_entity_poly.pdbx_seq_one_letter_code
_entity_poly.pdbx_strand_id
1 'polypeptide(L)' 'METRIAERCGRNWRGEGTSSRRLGGFAGAMGNGEAVMRDAKRAVNFAGSDPRTDGAAIPEQPVLPALSAQK' A
#
# COMPACT_ATOMS: atom_id res chain seq x y z
N MET A 1 -18.11 0.71 2.42
CA MET A 1 -17.32 -0.19 1.57
C MET A 1 -16.88 0.54 0.31
N GLU A 2 -15.61 0.47 -0.09
CA GLU A 2 -15.13 1.15 -1.30
C GLU A 2 -15.70 0.56 -2.59
N THR A 3 -15.81 1.40 -3.61
CA THR A 3 -16.33 1.00 -4.92
C THR A 3 -15.47 0.00 -5.67
N ARG A 4 -14.19 -0.12 -5.31
CA ARG A 4 -13.22 -1.05 -5.89
C ARG A 4 -13.46 -2.51 -5.54
N ILE A 5 -14.26 -2.77 -4.50
CA ILE A 5 -14.66 -4.12 -4.16
C ILE A 5 -15.76 -4.56 -5.12
N ALA A 6 -15.57 -5.71 -5.77
CA ALA A 6 -16.49 -6.23 -6.76
C ALA A 6 -17.92 -6.34 -6.21
N GLU A 7 -18.91 -5.94 -7.00
CA GLU A 7 -20.31 -5.93 -6.56
C GLU A 7 -20.83 -7.31 -6.16
N ARG A 8 -20.30 -8.37 -6.78
CA ARG A 8 -20.60 -9.76 -6.41
C ARG A 8 -20.30 -10.05 -4.93
N CYS A 9 -19.21 -9.49 -4.38
CA CYS A 9 -18.89 -9.63 -2.96
C CYS A 9 -19.90 -8.89 -2.08
N GLY A 10 -20.35 -7.71 -2.50
CA GLY A 10 -21.30 -6.90 -1.71
C GLY A 10 -22.73 -7.44 -1.70
N ARG A 11 -23.13 -8.23 -2.70
CA ARG A 11 -24.49 -8.79 -2.81
C ARG A 11 -24.83 -9.77 -1.68
N ASN A 12 -23.88 -10.62 -1.27
CA ASN A 12 -24.10 -11.59 -0.20
C ASN A 12 -24.38 -10.89 1.14
N TRP A 13 -23.70 -9.77 1.42
CA TRP A 13 -23.83 -9.05 2.70
C TRP A 13 -25.08 -8.18 2.78
N ARG A 14 -25.64 -7.74 1.64
CA ARG A 14 -26.90 -7.00 1.61
C ARG A 14 -28.11 -7.87 1.95
N GLY A 15 -28.03 -9.18 1.72
CA GLY A 15 -29.09 -10.13 2.09
C GLY A 15 -29.22 -10.36 3.60
N GLU A 16 -28.16 -10.08 4.37
CA GLU A 16 -28.10 -10.31 5.82
C GLU A 16 -28.52 -9.07 6.65
N GLY A 17 -29.21 -8.10 6.03
CA GLY A 17 -29.72 -6.91 6.72
C GLY A 17 -28.67 -5.85 7.05
N THR A 18 -27.43 -6.00 6.58
CA THR A 18 -26.36 -5.03 6.84
C THR A 18 -26.42 -3.86 5.85
N SER A 19 -26.71 -2.65 6.34
CA SER A 19 -26.76 -1.43 5.50
C SER A 19 -25.35 -0.92 5.17
N SER A 20 -24.70 -1.48 4.16
CA SER A 20 -23.38 -1.02 3.73
C SER A 20 -23.47 0.19 2.78
N ARG A 21 -23.10 1.39 3.26
CA ARG A 21 -22.88 2.57 2.40
C ARG A 21 -21.67 2.34 1.49
N ARG A 22 -21.82 2.60 0.19
CA ARG A 22 -20.66 2.64 -0.73
C ARG A 22 -19.93 3.96 -0.57
N LEU A 23 -18.61 3.88 -0.46
CA LEU A 23 -17.68 5.01 -0.49
C LEU A 23 -16.95 4.99 -1.83
N GLY A 24 -16.43 6.13 -2.27
CA GLY A 24 -15.57 6.21 -3.45
C GLY A 24 -14.36 5.28 -3.35
N GLY A 25 -13.69 5.04 -4.48
CA GLY A 25 -12.43 4.29 -4.48
C GLY A 25 -11.34 5.11 -3.78
N PHE A 26 -10.47 4.43 -3.03
CA PHE A 26 -9.41 5.07 -2.26
C PHE A 26 -9.95 6.06 -1.21
N ALA A 27 -11.09 5.74 -0.58
CA ALA A 27 -11.68 6.60 0.43
C ALA A 27 -10.84 6.59 1.72
N GLY A 28 -10.44 7.78 2.20
CA GLY A 28 -9.63 7.91 3.44
C GLY A 28 -10.31 7.35 4.70
N ALA A 29 -11.64 7.23 4.71
CA ALA A 29 -12.37 6.58 5.80
C ALA A 29 -12.05 5.08 5.97
N MET A 30 -11.32 4.47 5.03
CA MET A 30 -10.90 3.06 5.09
C MET A 30 -9.53 2.86 5.76
N GLY A 31 -8.89 3.94 6.20
CA GLY A 31 -7.53 3.90 6.74
C GLY A 31 -6.46 3.84 5.65
N ASN A 32 -5.23 4.04 6.08
CA ASN A 32 -4.04 4.10 5.25
C ASN A 32 -3.03 3.06 5.78
N GLY A 33 -2.38 2.31 4.88
CA GLY A 33 -1.38 1.30 5.25
C GLY A 33 -0.02 1.48 4.56
N GLU A 34 1.05 1.31 5.32
CA GLU A 34 2.43 1.28 4.81
C GLU A 34 3.05 -0.08 5.12
N ALA A 35 3.79 -0.67 4.18
CA ALA A 35 4.39 -1.99 4.37
C ALA A 35 5.77 -2.12 3.72
N VAL A 36 6.66 -2.87 4.39
CA VAL A 36 7.98 -3.25 3.88
C VAL A 36 8.15 -4.77 3.97
N MET A 37 8.64 -5.39 2.90
CA MET A 37 8.93 -6.82 2.80
C MET A 37 10.40 -7.04 2.47
N ARG A 38 11.10 -7.81 3.32
CA ARG A 38 12.48 -8.21 3.08
C ARG A 38 12.54 -9.45 2.18
N ASP A 39 13.18 -9.34 1.02
CA ASP A 39 13.57 -10.50 0.20
C ASP A 39 15.02 -10.86 0.54
N ALA A 40 15.18 -11.83 1.45
CA ALA A 40 16.48 -12.28 1.92
C ALA A 40 17.34 -12.93 0.82
N LYS A 41 16.71 -13.60 -0.17
CA LYS A 41 17.42 -14.28 -1.25
C LYS A 41 18.06 -13.29 -2.22
N ARG A 42 17.36 -12.20 -2.52
CA ARG A 42 17.86 -11.12 -3.39
C ARG A 42 18.58 -10.02 -2.62
N ALA A 43 18.57 -10.08 -1.29
CA ALA A 43 19.10 -9.06 -0.39
C ALA A 43 18.48 -7.65 -0.57
N VAL A 44 17.23 -7.56 -1.02
CA VAL A 44 16.52 -6.28 -1.25
C VAL A 44 15.28 -6.11 -0.36
N ASN A 45 14.80 -4.88 -0.24
CA ASN A 45 13.55 -4.53 0.43
C ASN A 45 12.53 -4.03 -0.61
N PHE A 46 11.30 -4.56 -0.56
CA PHE A 46 10.17 -4.02 -1.30
C PHE A 46 9.30 -3.20 -0.35
N ALA A 47 8.91 -2.00 -0.74
CA ALA A 47 8.04 -1.15 0.05
C ALA A 47 6.80 -0.76 -0.78
N GLY A 48 5.66 -0.65 -0.11
CA GLY A 48 4.40 -0.22 -0.71
C GLY A 48 3.73 0.82 0.17
N SER A 49 3.32 1.93 -0.45
CA SER A 49 2.57 3.00 0.20
C SER A 49 1.11 2.99 -0.23
N ASP A 50 0.20 3.37 0.68
CA ASP A 50 -1.22 3.35 0.39
C ASP A 50 -1.56 4.44 -0.65
N PRO A 51 -2.17 4.08 -1.79
CA PRO A 51 -2.64 5.05 -2.77
C PRO A 51 -3.72 6.03 -2.27
N ARG A 52 -4.24 5.83 -1.04
CA ARG A 52 -5.13 6.79 -0.34
C ARG A 52 -4.42 7.98 0.26
N THR A 53 -3.10 7.90 0.40
CA THR A 53 -2.27 8.96 0.99
C THR A 53 -1.32 9.50 -0.06
N ASP A 54 -0.90 10.75 0.09
CA ASP A 54 0.22 11.32 -0.65
C ASP A 54 1.57 10.86 -0.03
N GLY A 55 1.72 9.54 0.10
CA GLY A 55 2.88 8.86 0.66
C GLY A 55 3.79 8.30 -0.44
N ALA A 56 5.04 7.98 -0.10
CA ALA A 56 6.00 7.44 -1.05
C ALA A 56 6.87 6.33 -0.44
N ALA A 57 7.03 5.24 -1.18
CA ALA A 57 7.99 4.19 -0.90
C ALA A 57 9.34 4.54 -1.56
N ILE A 58 10.24 5.16 -0.80
CA ILE A 58 11.55 5.60 -1.29
C ILE A 58 12.63 4.56 -0.93
N PRO A 59 13.41 4.06 -1.91
CA PRO A 59 14.50 3.12 -1.63
C PRO A 59 15.68 3.80 -0.96
N GLU A 60 16.41 3.04 -0.14
CA GLU A 60 17.70 3.46 0.39
C GLU A 60 18.70 3.69 -0.76
N GLN A 61 19.48 4.78 -0.66
CA GLN A 61 20.52 5.06 -1.65
C GLN A 61 21.67 4.05 -1.50
N PRO A 62 22.30 3.64 -2.62
CA PRO A 62 23.49 2.79 -2.53
C PRO A 62 24.60 3.53 -1.79
N VAL A 63 25.35 2.81 -0.96
CA VAL A 63 26.56 3.34 -0.33
C VAL A 63 27.56 3.67 -1.44
N LEU A 64 27.75 4.96 -1.70
CA LEU A 64 28.81 5.41 -2.60
C LEU A 64 30.16 5.22 -1.89
N PRO A 65 31.17 4.62 -2.54
CA PRO A 65 32.51 4.57 -1.97
C PRO A 65 33.00 6.00 -1.73
N ALA A 66 33.58 6.25 -0.56
CA ALA A 66 34.09 7.57 -0.19
C ALA A 66 35.07 8.06 -1.27
N LEU A 67 34.83 9.25 -1.80
CA LEU A 67 35.70 9.94 -2.78
C LEU A 67 37.12 10.23 -2.26
N SER A 68 37.47 9.79 -1.05
CA SER A 68 38.78 10.00 -0.42
C SER A 68 39.84 8.96 -0.78
N ALA A 69 39.51 7.89 -1.51
CA ALA A 69 40.48 6.86 -1.92
C ALA A 69 41.24 7.19 -3.22
N GLN A 70 41.01 8.37 -3.81
CA GLN A 70 41.76 8.88 -4.96
C GLN A 70 42.70 10.00 -4.52
N LYS A 71 43.82 9.65 -3.88
CA LYS A 71 44.99 10.52 -3.75
C LYS A 71 46.25 9.68 -3.84
#